data_AF-A0A960F1M5-F1
#
_entry.id   AF-A0A960F1M5-F1
#
_cell.length_a   1.000
_cell.length_b   1.000
_cell.length_c   1.000
_cell.angle_alpha   90.00
_cell.angle_beta   90.00
_cell.angle_gamma   90.00
#
_symmetry.space_group_name_H-M   'P 1'
#
loop_
_entity.id
_entity.type
_entity.pdbx_description
1 polymer ?
#
loop_
_entity_poly.entity_id
_entity_poly.type
_entity_poly.pdbx_seq_one_letter_code
_entity_poly.pdbx_strand_id
1 'polypeptide(L)'
;MQQVRALPIVGGFAHRLLAEDLPDLPTERRTEVVGFVARRVDGLPSFTRFGVLLIGIVFRGLLALPGGWPAGRAVLKLPLPLVAEYPRLVRSLAYAYVWETWPATTPTGGAA
;
A
#
# COMPACT_ATOMS: atom_id res chain seq x y z
N MET A 1 -21.57 8.35 11.80
CA MET A 1 -20.25 7.70 11.64
C MET A 1 -19.53 8.38 10.48
N GLN A 2 -18.57 9.26 10.76
CA GLN A 2 -17.80 9.97 9.72
C GLN A 2 -16.84 8.99 9.02
N GLN A 3 -16.94 8.87 7.70
CA GLN A 3 -16.02 8.08 6.89
C GLN A 3 -14.62 8.71 6.95
N VAL A 4 -13.70 8.09 7.68
CA VAL A 4 -12.27 8.42 7.63
C VAL A 4 -11.74 7.99 6.27
N ARG A 5 -11.48 8.94 5.36
CA ARG A 5 -10.89 8.66 4.04
C ARG A 5 -9.56 7.91 4.24
N ALA A 6 -9.39 6.74 3.62
CA ALA A 6 -8.18 5.93 3.75
C ALA A 6 -6.98 6.51 2.98
N LEU A 7 -7.23 7.36 1.98
CA LEU A 7 -6.22 7.98 1.12
C LEU A 7 -5.03 8.64 1.85
N PRO A 8 -5.22 9.46 2.91
CA PRO A 8 -4.12 10.09 3.64
C PRO A 8 -3.29 9.10 4.47
N ILE A 9 -3.85 7.92 4.78
CA ILE A 9 -3.23 6.96 5.71
C ILE A 9 -2.55 5.83 4.92
N VAL A 10 -3.22 5.31 3.90
CA VAL A 10 -2.76 4.20 3.05
C VAL A 10 -1.89 4.70 1.89
N GLY A 11 -2.16 5.89 1.38
CA GLY A 11 -1.57 6.38 0.13
C GLY A 11 -0.05 6.45 0.14
N GLY A 12 0.54 7.01 1.21
CA GLY A 12 1.99 7.14 1.33
C GLY A 12 2.71 5.79 1.46
N PHE A 13 2.12 4.83 2.18
CA PHE A 13 2.66 3.48 2.31
C PHE A 13 2.56 2.72 0.99
N ALA A 14 1.38 2.67 0.38
CA ALA A 14 1.15 1.97 -0.88
C ALA A 14 2.04 2.51 -2.01
N HIS A 15 2.22 3.83 -2.07
CA HIS A 15 3.11 4.44 -3.07
C HIS A 15 4.57 4.00 -2.91
N ARG A 16 5.10 3.99 -1.67
CA ARG A 16 6.48 3.54 -1.43
C ARG A 16 6.67 2.04 -1.61
N LEU A 17 5.69 1.23 -1.19
CA LEU A 17 5.72 -0.21 -1.39
C LEU A 17 5.78 -0.55 -2.89
N LEU A 18 4.93 0.08 -3.70
CA LEU A 18 4.94 -0.11 -5.15
C LEU A 18 6.19 0.45 -5.82
N ALA A 19 6.83 1.47 -5.24
CA ALA A 19 8.10 1.97 -5.74
C ALA A 19 9.27 0.99 -5.53
N GLU A 20 9.24 0.20 -4.44
CA GLU A 20 10.23 -0.85 -4.22
C GLU A 20 9.91 -2.12 -5.01
N ASP A 21 8.64 -2.52 -5.05
CA ASP A 21 8.23 -3.79 -5.68
C ASP A 21 8.16 -3.67 -7.23
N LEU A 22 7.79 -2.50 -7.76
CA LEU A 22 7.61 -2.22 -9.21
C LEU A 22 8.36 -0.94 -9.60
N PRO A 23 9.71 -0.96 -9.62
CA PRO A 23 10.52 0.24 -9.82
C PRO A 23 10.27 0.90 -11.18
N ASP A 24 10.00 0.13 -12.23
CA ASP A 24 9.82 0.60 -13.60
C ASP A 24 8.37 1.01 -13.92
N LEU A 25 7.46 0.90 -12.95
CA LEU A 25 6.07 1.32 -13.13
C LEU A 25 6.00 2.86 -13.24
N PRO A 26 5.43 3.41 -14.34
CA PRO A 26 5.26 4.85 -14.51
C PRO A 26 4.53 5.49 -13.32
N THR A 27 4.98 6.68 -12.91
CA THR A 27 4.47 7.37 -11.71
C THR A 27 2.97 7.66 -11.78
N GLU A 28 2.44 7.90 -12.97
CA GLU A 28 1.02 8.11 -13.25
C GLU A 28 0.21 6.85 -12.92
N ARG A 29 0.63 5.69 -13.46
CA ARG A 29 0.01 4.38 -13.19
C ARG A 29 0.12 4.01 -11.71
N ARG A 30 1.26 4.30 -11.08
CA ARG A 30 1.45 4.07 -9.64
C ARG A 30 0.46 4.90 -8.81
N THR A 31 0.23 6.15 -9.18
CA THR A 31 -0.75 7.03 -8.50
C THR A 31 -2.18 6.51 -8.65
N GLU A 32 -2.52 6.02 -9.84
CA GLU A 32 -3.83 5.41 -10.11
C GLU A 32 -4.08 4.16 -9.25
N VAL A 33 -3.10 3.26 -9.19
CA VAL A 33 -3.13 2.03 -8.38
C VAL A 33 -3.30 2.37 -6.90
N VAL A 34 -2.55 3.36 -6.40
CA VAL A 34 -2.68 3.83 -5.01
C VAL A 34 -4.09 4.37 -4.73
N GLY A 35 -4.66 5.12 -5.68
CA GLY A 35 -6.05 5.60 -5.59
C GLY A 35 -7.07 4.45 -5.56
N PHE A 36 -6.86 3.42 -6.37
CA PHE A 36 -7.68 2.21 -6.35
C PHE A 36 -7.62 1.48 -5.00
N VAL A 37 -6.42 1.23 -4.48
CA VAL A 37 -6.21 0.55 -3.19
C VAL A 37 -6.89 1.33 -2.07
N ALA A 38 -6.72 2.65 -2.02
CA ALA A 38 -7.37 3.49 -1.00
C ALA A 38 -8.90 3.41 -1.05
N ARG A 39 -9.51 3.47 -2.24
CA ARG A 39 -10.97 3.33 -2.42
C ARG A 39 -11.47 1.94 -1.97
N ARG A 40 -10.72 0.89 -2.27
CA ARG A 40 -11.08 -0.49 -1.85
C ARG A 40 -10.97 -0.68 -0.35
N VAL A 41 -9.97 -0.11 0.29
CA VAL A 41 -9.83 -0.12 1.75
C VAL A 41 -10.98 0.63 2.44
N ASP A 42 -11.44 1.74 1.85
CA ASP A 42 -12.59 2.49 2.37
C ASP A 42 -13.91 1.69 2.35
N GLY A 43 -14.01 0.67 1.49
CA GLY A 43 -15.15 -0.24 1.36
C GLY A 43 -15.08 -1.51 2.22
N LEU A 44 -14.01 -1.75 2.99
CA LEU A 44 -13.87 -2.96 3.81
C LEU A 44 -14.73 -2.93 5.10
N PRO A 45 -15.19 -4.09 5.60
CA PRO A 45 -15.88 -4.20 6.90
C PRO A 45 -15.05 -3.59 8.06
N SER A 46 -15.75 -3.00 9.03
CA SER A 46 -15.18 -2.10 10.05
C SER A 46 -14.01 -2.67 10.86
N PHE A 47 -13.98 -3.98 11.11
CA PHE A 47 -12.92 -4.63 11.89
C PHE A 47 -11.58 -4.71 11.12
N THR A 48 -11.65 -5.04 9.83
CA THR A 48 -10.50 -5.03 8.91
C THR A 48 -10.03 -3.59 8.65
N ARG A 49 -10.98 -2.66 8.48
CA ARG A 49 -10.68 -1.24 8.31
C ARG A 49 -9.94 -0.66 9.52
N PHE A 50 -10.32 -1.05 10.74
CA PHE A 50 -9.63 -0.63 11.96
C PHE A 50 -8.18 -1.12 12.01
N GLY A 51 -7.94 -2.40 11.70
CA GLY A 51 -6.58 -2.95 11.62
C GLY A 51 -5.71 -2.25 10.58
N VAL A 52 -6.26 -2.03 9.38
CA VAL A 52 -5.60 -1.31 8.29
C VAL A 52 -5.27 0.14 8.67
N LEU A 53 -6.22 0.86 9.26
CA LEU A 53 -6.02 2.24 9.68
C LEU A 53 -4.98 2.35 10.79
N LEU A 54 -5.02 1.46 11.78
CA LEU A 54 -4.06 1.42 12.88
C LEU A 54 -2.63 1.21 12.36
N ILE A 55 -2.45 0.27 11.43
CA ILE A 55 -1.14 0.01 10.81
C ILE A 55 -0.71 1.20 9.96
N GLY A 56 -1.61 1.78 9.18
CA GLY A 56 -1.32 2.97 8.39
C GLY A 56 -0.91 4.17 9.25
N ILE A 57 -1.51 4.34 10.43
CA ILE A 57 -1.11 5.39 11.40
C ILE A 57 0.31 5.13 11.91
N VAL A 58 0.64 3.88 12.26
CA VAL A 58 1.99 3.48 12.70
C VAL A 58 3.01 3.77 11.59
N PHE A 59 2.73 3.35 10.36
CA PHE A 59 3.62 3.62 9.22
C PHE A 59 3.72 5.10 8.90
N ARG A 60 2.63 5.85 8.99
CA ARG A 60 2.66 7.31 8.79
C ARG A 60 3.52 7.99 9.84
N GLY A 61 3.44 7.57 11.10
CA GLY A 61 4.31 8.05 12.18
C GLY A 61 5.78 7.73 11.90
N LEU A 62 6.07 6.49 11.49
CA LEU A 62 7.42 6.06 11.10
C LEU A 62 7.95 6.87 9.90
N LEU A 63 7.13 7.09 8.87
CA LEU A 63 7.51 7.80 7.65
C LEU A 63 7.67 9.32 7.83
N ALA A 64 7.04 9.89 8.87
CA ALA A 64 7.18 11.30 9.22
C ALA A 64 8.55 11.62 9.87
N LEU A 65 9.27 10.60 10.35
CA LEU A 65 10.62 10.75 10.88
C LEU A 65 11.66 10.82 9.74
N PRO A 66 12.59 11.79 9.75
CA PRO A 66 13.70 11.82 8.79
C PRO A 66 14.53 10.53 8.94
N GLY A 67 14.57 9.72 7.88
CA GLY A 67 15.22 8.40 7.91
C GLY A 67 14.38 7.27 8.48
N GLY A 68 13.06 7.38 8.58
CA GLY A 68 12.18 6.32 9.12
C GLY A 68 11.83 5.16 8.17
N TRP A 69 12.33 5.18 6.93
CA TRP A 69 12.10 4.11 5.96
C TRP A 69 12.78 2.77 6.30
N PRO A 70 14.06 2.74 6.73
CA PRO A 70 14.70 1.52 7.22
C PRO A 70 13.95 0.94 8.43
N ALA A 71 13.42 1.79 9.32
CA ALA A 71 12.60 1.37 10.44
C ALA A 71 11.26 0.77 9.96
N GLY A 72 10.61 1.39 8.97
CA GLY A 72 9.45 0.81 8.29
C GLY A 72 9.75 -0.57 7.68
N ARG A 73 10.90 -0.74 7.01
CA ARG A 73 11.34 -2.03 6.48
C ARG A 73 11.62 -3.07 7.56
N ALA A 74 12.16 -2.67 8.72
CA ALA A 74 12.35 -3.57 9.85
C ALA A 74 11.01 -4.03 10.43
N VAL A 75 10.04 -3.12 10.56
CA VAL A 75 8.68 -3.43 11.01
C VAL A 75 7.97 -4.39 10.04
N LEU A 76 8.19 -4.26 8.74
CA LEU A 76 7.71 -5.21 7.73
C LEU A 76 8.29 -6.63 7.87
N LYS A 77 9.45 -6.78 8.53
CA LYS A 77 10.11 -8.07 8.78
C LYS A 77 9.75 -8.69 10.13
N LEU A 78 9.06 -7.96 11.01
CA LEU A 78 8.61 -8.53 12.27
C LEU A 78 7.48 -9.54 12.01
N PRO A 79 7.51 -10.74 12.64
CA PRO A 79 6.46 -11.74 12.54
C PRO A 79 5.23 -11.35 13.39
N LEU A 80 4.74 -10.12 13.20
CA LEU A 80 3.50 -9.66 13.80
C LEU A 80 2.36 -10.03 12.84
N PRO A 81 1.47 -10.98 13.20
CA PRO A 81 0.52 -11.58 12.27
C PRO A 81 -0.41 -10.55 11.60
N LEU A 82 -0.71 -9.44 12.28
CA LEU A 82 -1.53 -8.35 11.73
C LEU A 82 -0.72 -7.36 10.87
N VAL A 83 0.55 -7.12 11.21
CA VAL A 83 1.40 -6.13 10.51
C VAL A 83 1.87 -6.67 9.17
N ALA A 84 2.10 -7.98 9.05
CA ALA A 84 2.48 -8.63 7.79
C ALA A 84 1.29 -8.79 6.81
N GLU A 85 0.07 -8.92 7.33
CA GLU A 85 -1.14 -9.10 6.51
C GLU A 85 -1.53 -7.82 5.75
N TYR A 86 -1.29 -6.64 6.32
CA TYR A 86 -1.62 -5.39 5.63
C TYR A 86 -0.83 -5.15 4.33
N PRO A 87 0.52 -5.24 4.31
CA PRO A 87 1.32 -5.21 3.09
C PRO A 87 0.93 -6.30 2.10
N ARG A 88 0.59 -7.50 2.59
CA ARG A 88 0.13 -8.62 1.76
C ARG A 88 -1.17 -8.28 1.04
N LEU A 89 -2.13 -7.69 1.75
CA LEU A 89 -3.40 -7.24 1.19
C LEU A 89 -3.21 -6.13 0.15
N VAL A 90 -2.35 -5.14 0.46
CA VAL A 90 -2.01 -4.05 -0.48
C VAL A 90 -1.35 -4.61 -1.74
N ARG A 91 -0.39 -5.52 -1.63
CA ARG A 91 0.25 -6.19 -2.77
C ARG A 91 -0.77 -6.97 -3.60
N SER A 92 -1.62 -7.76 -2.94
CA SER A 92 -2.68 -8.51 -3.62
C SER A 92 -3.58 -7.61 -4.45
N LEU A 93 -4.11 -6.53 -3.85
CA LEU A 93 -5.00 -5.60 -4.55
C LEU A 93 -4.28 -4.84 -5.67
N ALA A 94 -3.06 -4.38 -5.40
CA ALA A 94 -2.30 -3.60 -6.36
C ALA A 94 -1.86 -4.45 -7.56
N TYR A 95 -1.35 -5.66 -7.33
CA TYR A 95 -0.93 -6.55 -8.41
C TYR A 95 -2.11 -7.04 -9.23
N ALA A 96 -3.23 -7.40 -8.59
CA ALA A 96 -4.45 -7.72 -9.32
C ALA A 96 -4.85 -6.58 -10.26
N TYR A 97 -4.90 -5.34 -9.75
CA TYR A 97 -5.24 -4.17 -10.57
C TYR A 97 -4.25 -3.92 -11.71
N VAL A 98 -2.94 -4.00 -11.44
CA VAL A 98 -1.89 -3.75 -12.45
C VAL A 98 -1.98 -4.74 -13.59
N TRP A 99 -2.07 -6.04 -13.31
CA TRP A 99 -2.10 -7.07 -14.36
C TRP A 99 -3.48 -7.25 -15.02
N GLU A 100 -4.57 -6.85 -14.37
CA GLU A 100 -5.88 -6.74 -15.03
C GLU A 100 -5.94 -5.53 -15.98
N THR A 101 -5.35 -4.40 -15.59
CA THR A 101 -5.42 -3.15 -16.38
C THR A 101 -4.36 -3.12 -17.49
N TRP A 102 -3.16 -3.62 -17.21
CA TRP A 102 -2.02 -3.64 -18.13
C TRP A 102 -1.41 -5.06 -18.15
N PRO A 103 -2.01 -6.00 -18.88
CA PRO A 103 -1.58 -7.41 -18.86
C PRO A 103 -0.17 -7.63 -19.41
N ALA A 104 0.30 -6.74 -20.28
CA ALA A 104 1.68 -6.74 -20.79
C ALA A 104 2.69 -6.08 -19.82
N THR A 105 2.40 -5.98 -18.52
CA THR A 105 3.34 -5.41 -17.55
C THR A 105 4.39 -6.45 -17.15
N THR A 106 5.67 -6.09 -17.19
CA THR A 106 6.77 -6.93 -16.73
C THR A 106 6.80 -7.05 -15.20
N PRO A 107 7.53 -8.01 -14.62
CA PRO A 107 7.64 -8.16 -13.16
C PRO A 107 8.17 -6.93 -12.42
N THR A 108 8.88 -6.02 -13.11
CA THR A 108 9.40 -4.77 -12.53
C THR A 108 8.48 -3.57 -12.76
N GLY A 109 7.37 -3.72 -13.48
CA GLY A 109 6.39 -2.66 -13.75
C GLY A 109 6.52 -1.98 -15.12
N GLY A 110 7.48 -2.39 -15.94
CA GLY A 110 7.66 -1.87 -17.30
C GLY A 110 6.62 -2.42 -18.28
N ALA A 111 6.52 -1.82 -19.47
CA ALA A 111 5.80 -2.43 -20.58
C ALA A 111 6.67 -3.55 -21.17
N ALA A 112 6.08 -4.73 -21.40
CA ALA A 112 6.69 -5.85 -22.10
C ALA A 112 6.83 -5.58 -23.60
#